data_AF-A0Q0U6-F1
#
_entry.id   AF-A0Q0U6-F1
#
_cell.length_a   1.000
_cell.length_b   1.000
_cell.length_c   1.000
_cell.angle_alpha   90.00
_cell.angle_beta   90.00
_cell.angle_gamma   90.00
#
_symmetry.space_group_name_H-M   'P 1'
#
loop_
_entity.id
_entity.type
_entity.pdbx_description
1 polymer ?
#
loop_
_entity_poly.entity_id
_entity_poly.type
_entity_poly.pdbx_seq_one_letter_code
_entity_poly.pdbx_strand_id
1 'polypeptide(L)'
;MEIQVKGILKKLSVTDDKVNVGRLEIANNKITEIKYQMATTWTQGFITFCTNNSGQNVEKLEDASLNKNSIMFYKGNNEKVEEVLKFFSEKVTLTDVTGIKKAEKVKPKSKDEDVVCCPKCGSTQITANKRGFSIGKALLLGGVGGFIGKDKIEITCLKCGYRWKAGKK
;
A
#
# COMPACT_ATOMS: atom_id res chain seq x y z
N MET A 1 13.51 7.68 21.59
CA MET A 1 12.13 7.20 21.84
C MET A 1 12.18 5.74 22.28
N GLU A 2 11.28 5.27 23.14
CA GLU A 2 11.20 3.84 23.51
C GLU A 2 9.76 3.32 23.38
N ILE A 3 9.55 2.32 22.51
CA ILE A 3 8.24 1.66 22.32
C ILE A 3 8.34 0.24 22.86
N GLN A 4 7.40 -0.16 23.71
CA GLN A 4 7.38 -1.50 24.32
C GLN A 4 6.08 -2.25 24.03
N VAL A 5 6.20 -3.39 23.35
CA VAL A 5 5.08 -4.28 23.06
C VAL A 5 5.20 -5.54 23.93
N LYS A 6 4.16 -5.82 24.73
CA LYS A 6 4.08 -7.05 25.52
C LYS A 6 3.55 -8.17 24.63
N GLY A 7 4.45 -9.01 24.13
CA GLY A 7 4.07 -10.24 23.46
C GLY A 7 3.75 -11.37 24.44
N ILE A 8 3.34 -12.51 23.91
CA ILE A 8 2.85 -13.65 24.70
C ILE A 8 3.97 -14.31 25.52
N LEU A 9 5.09 -14.61 24.86
CA LEU A 9 6.27 -15.24 25.49
C LEU A 9 7.49 -14.32 25.49
N LYS A 10 7.51 -13.33 24.60
CA LYS A 10 8.63 -12.41 24.40
C LYS A 10 8.12 -10.99 24.47
N LYS A 11 8.95 -10.11 25.00
CA LYS A 11 8.74 -8.66 24.93
C LYS A 11 9.49 -8.10 23.72
N LEU A 12 8.89 -7.12 23.07
CA LEU A 12 9.56 -6.29 22.07
C LEU A 12 9.82 -4.92 22.68
N SER A 13 11.07 -4.46 22.59
CA SER A 13 11.46 -3.08 22.90
C SER A 13 12.15 -2.47 21.70
N VAL A 14 11.66 -1.32 21.24
CA VAL A 14 12.23 -0.56 20.12
C VAL A 14 12.82 0.73 20.66
N THR A 15 14.06 0.99 20.29
CA THR A 15 14.79 2.24 20.59
C THR A 15 15.26 2.87 19.28
N ASP A 16 15.87 4.05 19.37
CA ASP A 16 16.32 4.79 18.20
C ASP A 16 17.39 4.02 17.38
N ASP A 17 18.17 3.17 18.05
CA ASP A 17 19.34 2.49 17.45
C ASP A 17 19.16 0.98 17.28
N LYS A 18 18.29 0.36 18.09
CA LYS A 18 18.12 -1.10 18.15
C LYS A 18 16.71 -1.55 18.49
N VAL A 19 16.43 -2.79 18.12
CA VAL A 19 15.25 -3.58 18.50
C VAL A 19 15.68 -4.77 19.34
N ASN A 20 14.99 -4.98 20.45
CA ASN A 20 15.13 -6.17 21.28
C ASN A 20 13.89 -7.05 21.15
N VAL A 21 14.07 -8.29 20.70
CA VAL A 21 13.04 -9.33 20.60
C VAL A 21 13.34 -10.41 21.64
N GLY A 22 12.70 -10.31 22.81
CA GLY A 22 13.03 -11.15 23.96
C GLY A 22 14.48 -10.91 24.41
N ARG A 23 15.36 -11.90 24.20
CA ARG A 23 16.81 -11.79 24.49
C ARG A 23 17.65 -11.46 23.26
N LEU A 24 17.05 -11.43 22.08
CA LEU A 24 17.74 -11.15 20.83
C LEU A 24 17.82 -9.64 20.62
N GLU A 25 19.02 -9.12 20.40
CA GLU A 25 19.25 -7.72 20.03
C GLU A 25 19.54 -7.61 18.53
N ILE A 26 18.89 -6.67 17.85
CA ILE A 26 19.03 -6.40 16.42
C ILE A 26 19.25 -4.89 16.25
N ALA A 27 20.38 -4.50 15.66
CA ALA A 27 20.62 -3.11 15.31
C ALA A 27 19.66 -2.65 14.20
N ASN A 28 19.13 -1.44 14.29
CA ASN A 28 18.11 -0.93 13.35
C ASN A 28 18.58 -0.94 11.90
N ASN A 29 19.86 -0.65 11.67
CA ASN A 29 20.47 -0.65 10.33
C ASN A 29 20.62 -2.04 9.69
N LYS A 30 20.45 -3.12 10.47
CA LYS A 30 20.48 -4.51 9.96
C LYS A 30 19.10 -5.00 9.56
N ILE A 31 18.04 -4.26 9.88
CA ILE A 31 16.67 -4.62 9.56
C ILE A 31 16.38 -4.18 8.12
N THR A 32 15.97 -5.12 7.28
CA THR A 32 15.68 -4.87 5.86
C THR A 32 14.19 -4.85 5.56
N GLU A 33 13.43 -5.64 6.31
CA GLU A 33 11.99 -5.81 6.15
C GLU A 33 11.34 -6.10 7.50
N ILE A 34 10.13 -5.60 7.72
CA ILE A 34 9.27 -5.98 8.83
C ILE A 34 8.05 -6.68 8.27
N LYS A 35 7.89 -7.95 8.66
CA LYS A 35 6.72 -8.75 8.32
C LYS A 35 5.77 -8.78 9.49
N TYR A 36 4.52 -8.45 9.28
CA TYR A 36 3.55 -8.37 10.37
C TYR A 36 2.17 -8.87 9.97
N GLN A 37 1.39 -9.21 10.98
CA GLN A 37 -0.04 -9.46 10.89
C GLN A 37 -0.67 -8.88 12.14
N MET A 38 -1.70 -8.03 11.97
CA MET A 38 -2.40 -7.44 13.11
C MET A 38 -3.24 -8.49 13.82
N ALA A 39 -3.32 -8.38 15.15
CA ALA A 39 -4.14 -9.28 15.95
C ALA A 39 -5.62 -8.91 15.80
N THR A 40 -6.48 -9.92 15.80
CA THR A 40 -7.94 -9.76 15.79
C THR A 40 -8.52 -10.17 17.14
N THR A 41 -9.84 -10.14 17.28
CA THR A 41 -10.52 -10.67 18.47
C THR A 41 -10.31 -12.18 18.62
N TRP A 42 -10.10 -12.89 17.51
CA TRP A 42 -10.05 -14.37 17.47
C TRP A 42 -8.64 -14.92 17.23
N THR A 43 -7.76 -14.11 16.63
CA THR A 43 -6.43 -14.55 16.19
C THR A 43 -5.35 -13.64 16.74
N GLN A 44 -4.24 -14.24 17.13
CA GLN A 44 -3.04 -13.50 17.53
C GLN A 44 -2.44 -12.81 16.30
N GLY A 45 -1.76 -11.70 16.56
CA GLY A 45 -0.93 -11.01 15.59
C GLY A 45 0.52 -11.35 15.81
N PHE A 46 1.36 -11.01 14.84
CA PHE A 46 2.80 -11.12 14.97
C PHE A 46 3.51 -9.97 14.28
N ILE A 47 4.74 -9.72 14.71
CA ILE A 47 5.67 -8.82 14.04
C ILE A 47 7.05 -9.48 14.05
N THR A 48 7.71 -9.48 12.90
CA THR A 48 8.99 -10.12 12.63
C THR A 48 9.94 -9.11 12.03
N PHE A 49 11.12 -8.98 12.62
CA PHE A 49 12.19 -8.11 12.13
C PHE A 49 13.16 -8.92 11.28
N CYS A 50 13.08 -8.75 9.96
CA CYS A 50 13.92 -9.47 9.01
C CYS A 50 15.25 -8.76 8.83
N THR A 51 16.33 -9.53 8.83
CA THR A 51 17.71 -9.12 8.56
C THR A 51 18.24 -9.98 7.42
N ASN A 52 19.30 -9.62 6.71
CA ASN A 52 19.81 -10.41 5.57
C ASN A 52 19.89 -11.95 5.76
N ASN A 53 20.03 -12.43 7.00
CA ASN A 53 20.23 -13.85 7.32
C ASN A 53 19.07 -14.50 8.10
N SER A 54 18.01 -13.76 8.47
CA SER A 54 16.93 -14.30 9.32
C SER A 54 15.61 -13.55 9.14
N GLY A 55 14.50 -14.27 9.23
CA GLY A 55 13.13 -13.74 9.23
C GLY A 55 12.42 -13.78 7.87
N GLN A 56 13.14 -14.00 6.77
CA GLN A 56 12.59 -14.04 5.41
C GLN A 56 11.55 -15.13 5.21
N ASN A 57 11.68 -16.25 5.90
CA ASN A 57 10.82 -17.42 5.75
C ASN A 57 9.49 -17.32 6.50
N VAL A 58 9.23 -16.21 7.20
CA VAL A 58 7.96 -16.02 7.93
C VAL A 58 6.87 -15.62 6.94
N GLU A 59 5.91 -16.51 6.69
CA GLU A 59 4.78 -16.30 5.77
C GLU A 59 3.42 -16.47 6.46
N LYS A 60 3.40 -16.89 7.71
CA LYS A 60 2.18 -17.05 8.52
C LYS A 60 2.50 -17.09 10.02
N LEU A 61 1.44 -17.14 10.81
CA LEU A 61 1.47 -17.10 12.27
C LEU A 61 2.32 -18.22 12.89
N GLU A 62 2.28 -19.42 12.32
CA GLU A 62 3.01 -20.59 12.82
C GLU A 62 4.52 -20.42 12.64
N ASP A 63 4.96 -19.88 11.50
CA ASP A 63 6.37 -19.61 11.23
C ASP A 63 6.92 -18.56 12.19
N ALA A 64 6.12 -17.49 12.42
CA ALA A 64 6.46 -16.43 13.36
C ALA A 64 6.57 -16.96 14.79
N SER A 65 5.71 -17.89 15.18
CA SER A 65 5.72 -18.48 16.53
C SER A 65 7.03 -19.22 16.84
N LEU A 66 7.65 -19.83 15.83
CA LEU A 66 8.93 -20.55 15.96
C LEU A 66 10.16 -19.66 15.74
N ASN A 67 9.98 -18.47 15.16
CA ASN A 67 11.10 -17.60 14.80
C ASN A 67 11.60 -16.76 15.98
N LYS A 68 12.93 -16.66 16.12
CA LYS A 68 13.57 -15.87 17.21
C LYS A 68 13.36 -14.37 17.05
N ASN A 69 13.28 -13.88 15.81
CA ASN A 69 13.10 -12.48 15.43
C ASN A 69 11.64 -11.99 15.49
N SER A 70 10.72 -12.86 15.93
CA SER A 70 9.30 -12.56 15.98
C SER A 70 8.79 -12.48 17.41
N ILE A 71 7.81 -11.60 17.62
CA ILE A 71 6.90 -11.68 18.76
C ILE A 71 5.47 -11.93 18.28
N MET A 72 4.73 -12.62 19.14
CA MET A 72 3.29 -12.84 19.02
C MET A 72 2.59 -11.91 20.01
N PHE A 73 1.46 -11.31 19.63
CA PHE A 73 0.73 -10.39 20.50
C PHE A 73 -0.79 -10.50 20.33
N TYR A 74 -1.50 -10.08 21.37
CA TYR A 74 -2.96 -9.95 21.35
C TYR A 74 -3.40 -8.55 20.90
N LYS A 75 -4.68 -8.43 20.50
CA LYS A 75 -5.33 -7.21 19.98
C LYS A 75 -5.04 -5.94 20.79
N GLY A 76 -4.96 -6.04 22.12
CA GLY A 76 -4.67 -4.90 22.99
C GLY A 76 -3.29 -4.23 22.76
N ASN A 77 -2.42 -4.85 21.97
CA ASN A 77 -1.13 -4.26 21.58
C ASN A 77 -1.10 -3.71 20.15
N ASN A 78 -2.22 -3.76 19.41
CA ASN A 78 -2.27 -3.32 18.01
C ASN A 78 -1.77 -1.87 17.84
N GLU A 79 -2.23 -0.94 18.66
CA GLU A 79 -1.83 0.48 18.59
C GLU A 79 -0.32 0.66 18.73
N LYS A 80 0.30 -0.05 19.68
CA LYS A 80 1.75 -0.01 19.89
C LYS A 80 2.52 -0.65 18.74
N VAL A 81 1.96 -1.68 18.12
CA VAL A 81 2.55 -2.29 16.93
C VAL A 81 2.47 -1.32 15.75
N GLU A 82 1.38 -0.58 15.59
CA GLU A 82 1.29 0.49 14.59
C GLU A 82 2.32 1.60 14.83
N GLU A 83 2.58 1.99 16.08
CA GLU A 83 3.66 2.93 16.41
C GLU A 83 5.03 2.40 15.98
N VAL A 84 5.31 1.13 16.22
CA VAL A 84 6.54 0.48 15.73
C VAL A 84 6.60 0.54 14.20
N LEU A 85 5.52 0.20 13.51
CA LEU A 85 5.47 0.24 12.05
C LEU A 85 5.69 1.66 11.51
N LYS A 86 5.08 2.68 12.12
CA LYS A 86 5.28 4.10 11.78
C LYS A 86 6.73 4.55 12.01
N PHE A 87 7.36 4.11 13.09
CA PHE A 87 8.78 4.42 13.35
C PHE A 87 9.72 3.88 12.24
N PHE A 88 9.32 2.77 11.62
CA PHE A 88 10.11 2.07 10.60
C PHE A 88 9.66 2.33 9.15
N SER A 89 8.50 2.95 8.92
CA SER A 89 7.87 3.04 7.59
C SER A 89 8.69 3.78 6.54
N GLU A 90 9.57 4.69 6.96
CA GLU A 90 10.47 5.42 6.05
C GLU A 90 11.85 4.75 5.90
N LYS A 91 12.16 3.74 6.73
CA LYS A 91 13.49 3.13 6.85
C LYS A 91 13.59 1.74 6.23
N VAL A 92 12.49 0.96 6.27
CA VAL A 92 12.49 -0.46 5.89
C VAL A 92 11.21 -0.81 5.13
N THR A 93 11.23 -1.94 4.44
CA THR A 93 10.02 -2.46 3.78
C THR A 93 9.06 -3.02 4.82
N LEU A 94 7.79 -2.65 4.77
CA LEU A 94 6.74 -3.23 5.63
C LEU A 94 5.87 -4.16 4.79
N THR A 95 5.73 -5.41 5.24
CA THR A 95 4.95 -6.46 4.56
C THR A 95 3.87 -6.98 5.49
N ASP A 96 2.61 -6.75 5.11
CA ASP A 96 1.47 -7.37 5.78
C ASP A 96 1.29 -8.80 5.26
N VAL A 97 1.47 -9.76 6.15
CA VAL A 97 1.45 -11.20 5.84
C VAL A 97 0.03 -11.76 5.75
N THR A 98 -0.99 -11.00 6.18
CA THR A 98 -2.40 -11.42 6.04
C THR A 98 -2.83 -11.59 4.58
N GLY A 99 -2.04 -11.07 3.63
CA GLY A 99 -2.32 -11.17 2.20
C GLY A 99 -1.12 -11.67 1.38
N ILE A 100 -1.01 -12.99 1.19
CA ILE A 100 -0.51 -13.54 -0.09
C ILE A 100 -1.58 -13.26 -1.16
N LYS A 101 -1.82 -11.97 -1.42
CA LYS A 101 -2.34 -11.28 -2.62
C LYS A 101 -2.35 -9.78 -2.30
N LYS A 102 -1.20 -9.11 -2.46
CA LYS A 102 -1.06 -7.85 -3.22
C LYS A 102 0.38 -7.33 -3.10
N ALA A 103 1.15 -7.57 -4.15
CA ALA A 103 2.18 -6.62 -4.55
C ALA A 103 1.46 -5.33 -5.00
N GLU A 104 1.26 -4.38 -4.10
CA GLU A 104 1.09 -2.97 -4.47
C GLU A 104 1.41 -2.05 -3.31
N LYS A 105 2.27 -1.07 -3.60
CA LYS A 105 2.70 0.00 -2.70
C LYS A 105 1.47 0.70 -2.11
N VAL A 106 1.44 0.83 -0.79
CA VAL A 106 0.41 1.55 -0.06
C VAL A 106 0.41 3.04 -0.48
N LYS A 107 -0.62 3.43 -1.24
CA LYS A 107 -1.31 4.72 -1.05
C LYS A 107 -2.74 4.38 -0.59
N PRO A 108 -3.28 5.02 0.45
CA PRO A 108 -4.61 4.70 0.93
C PRO A 108 -5.63 5.31 -0.01
N LYS A 109 -6.60 4.52 -0.48
CA LYS A 109 -7.94 5.02 -0.84
C LYS A 109 -8.95 3.88 -0.80
N SER A 110 -10.08 4.24 -0.22
CA SER A 110 -11.22 3.43 0.19
C SER A 110 -11.94 2.73 -0.96
N LYS A 111 -12.67 1.68 -0.57
CA LYS A 111 -13.86 1.05 -1.19
C LYS A 111 -14.74 2.09 -1.94
N ASP A 112 -15.43 1.86 -3.05
CA ASP A 112 -16.06 0.69 -3.68
C ASP A 112 -16.18 0.91 -5.23
N GLU A 113 -16.68 -0.11 -5.96
CA GLU A 113 -17.45 -0.06 -7.26
C GLU A 113 -16.72 0.23 -8.60
N ASP A 114 -16.93 -0.66 -9.59
CA ASP A 114 -16.63 -0.56 -11.04
C ASP A 114 -15.56 0.46 -11.47
N VAL A 115 -14.32 0.22 -11.07
CA VAL A 115 -13.21 1.10 -11.42
C VAL A 115 -12.83 0.92 -12.89
N VAL A 116 -13.05 1.97 -13.68
CA VAL A 116 -12.63 2.03 -15.10
C VAL A 116 -11.13 1.82 -15.19
N CYS A 117 -10.72 0.80 -15.96
CA CYS A 117 -9.33 0.45 -16.20
C CYS A 117 -8.97 0.54 -17.69
N CYS A 118 -7.69 0.77 -17.98
CA CYS A 118 -7.21 0.81 -19.35
C CYS A 118 -7.24 -0.61 -19.94
N PRO A 119 -7.93 -0.84 -21.07
CA PRO A 119 -8.02 -2.18 -21.67
C PRO A 119 -6.68 -2.69 -22.20
N LYS A 120 -5.70 -1.80 -22.42
CA LYS A 120 -4.37 -2.18 -22.90
C LYS A 120 -3.40 -2.59 -21.79
N CYS A 121 -3.44 -1.92 -20.64
CA CYS A 121 -2.42 -2.09 -19.59
C CYS A 121 -2.95 -2.24 -18.16
N GLY A 122 -4.28 -2.28 -17.98
CA GLY A 122 -4.93 -2.43 -16.67
C GLY A 122 -4.84 -1.22 -15.74
N SER A 123 -4.17 -0.14 -16.14
CA SER A 123 -4.02 1.06 -15.31
C SER A 123 -5.35 1.77 -15.08
N THR A 124 -5.61 2.19 -13.85
CA THR A 124 -6.74 3.05 -13.47
C THR A 124 -6.45 4.54 -13.64
N GLN A 125 -5.20 4.90 -13.97
CA GLN A 125 -4.79 6.28 -14.26
C GLN A 125 -5.20 6.67 -15.68
N ILE A 126 -6.35 7.32 -15.78
CA ILE A 126 -7.05 7.61 -17.02
C ILE A 126 -7.56 9.06 -16.98
N THR A 127 -7.51 9.77 -18.11
CA THR A 127 -8.09 11.12 -18.27
C THR A 127 -9.10 11.15 -19.40
N ALA A 128 -10.17 11.93 -19.26
CA ALA A 128 -11.19 12.13 -20.29
C ALA A 128 -11.06 13.55 -20.86
N ASN A 129 -10.56 13.65 -22.10
CA ASN A 129 -10.37 14.93 -22.76
C ASN A 129 -11.43 15.14 -23.86
N LYS A 130 -12.06 16.32 -23.88
CA LYS A 130 -12.90 16.74 -25.01
C LYS A 130 -11.99 17.19 -26.16
N ARG A 131 -12.08 16.52 -27.31
CA ARG A 131 -11.45 17.00 -28.55
C ARG A 131 -12.45 17.90 -29.26
N GLY A 132 -12.29 19.23 -29.20
CA GLY A 132 -13.29 20.07 -29.86
C GLY A 132 -13.13 21.59 -29.92
N PHE A 133 -12.26 22.27 -29.16
CA PHE A 133 -12.12 23.72 -29.32
C PHE A 133 -10.96 24.07 -30.24
N SER A 134 -11.23 24.06 -31.56
CA SER A 134 -10.43 24.81 -32.52
C SER A 134 -10.64 26.30 -32.23
N ILE A 135 -9.83 26.88 -31.34
CA ILE A 135 -9.80 28.32 -31.04
C ILE A 135 -9.65 29.16 -32.34
N GLY A 136 -9.14 28.58 -33.43
CA GLY A 136 -8.99 29.26 -34.74
C GLY A 136 -10.25 29.44 -35.59
N LYS A 137 -11.47 29.06 -35.13
CA LYS A 137 -12.72 29.26 -35.91
C LYS A 137 -13.75 30.20 -35.27
N ALA A 138 -13.42 30.83 -34.14
CA ALA A 138 -14.35 31.72 -33.44
C ALA A 138 -14.35 33.17 -33.97
N LEU A 139 -13.42 33.56 -34.86
CA LEU A 139 -13.25 34.98 -35.21
C LEU A 139 -13.94 35.45 -36.50
N LEU A 140 -14.54 34.58 -37.31
CA LEU A 140 -14.89 34.98 -38.68
C LEU A 140 -16.37 35.18 -39.03
N LEU A 141 -17.36 34.84 -38.22
CA LEU A 141 -18.76 35.06 -38.62
C LEU A 141 -19.64 35.36 -37.40
N GLY A 142 -19.98 36.64 -37.22
CA GLY A 142 -20.93 37.13 -36.22
C GLY A 142 -22.34 36.58 -36.43
N GLY A 143 -22.56 35.35 -35.99
CA GLY A 143 -23.84 34.67 -36.05
C GLY A 143 -24.05 33.80 -34.83
N VAL A 144 -25.16 34.04 -34.13
CA VAL A 144 -25.81 33.09 -33.23
C VAL A 144 -26.10 31.81 -34.01
N GLY A 145 -25.23 30.82 -33.90
CA GLY A 145 -25.35 29.53 -34.57
C GLY A 145 -24.78 28.44 -33.66
N GLY A 146 -25.67 27.64 -33.07
CA GLY A 146 -25.29 26.55 -32.19
C GLY A 146 -24.27 25.63 -32.85
N PHE A 147 -23.15 25.40 -32.16
CA PHE A 147 -22.23 24.33 -32.51
C PHE A 147 -22.89 22.99 -32.16
N ILE A 148 -23.73 22.49 -33.07
CA ILE A 148 -24.11 21.07 -33.11
C ILE A 148 -22.87 20.30 -33.57
N GLY A 149 -21.98 20.01 -32.62
CA GLY A 149 -20.84 19.14 -32.81
C GLY A 149 -20.84 18.14 -31.65
N LYS A 150 -21.10 16.86 -31.93
CA LYS A 150 -21.02 15.80 -30.92
C LYS A 150 -19.67 15.88 -30.22
N ASP A 151 -19.67 16.28 -28.95
CA ASP A 151 -18.53 16.24 -28.04
C ASP A 151 -17.97 14.80 -28.01
N LYS A 152 -16.96 14.51 -28.83
CA LYS A 152 -16.27 13.22 -28.79
C LYS A 152 -15.32 13.25 -27.59
N ILE A 153 -15.79 12.72 -26.46
CA ILE A 153 -14.97 12.49 -25.27
C ILE A 153 -14.01 11.34 -25.56
N GLU A 154 -12.72 11.62 -25.52
CA GLU A 154 -11.66 10.64 -25.70
C GLU A 154 -10.98 10.37 -24.37
N ILE A 155 -10.98 9.10 -24.00
CA ILE A 155 -10.37 8.60 -22.79
C ILE A 155 -8.92 8.21 -23.12
N THR A 156 -7.95 8.70 -22.36
CA THR A 156 -6.52 8.43 -22.54
C THR A 156 -5.94 7.82 -21.27
N CYS A 157 -5.24 6.70 -21.40
CA CYS A 157 -4.45 6.14 -20.30
C CYS A 157 -3.15 6.92 -20.12
N LEU A 158 -2.93 7.44 -18.91
CA LEU A 158 -1.71 8.19 -18.57
C LEU A 158 -0.48 7.29 -18.44
N LYS A 159 -0.67 5.97 -18.23
CA LYS A 159 0.42 5.00 -18.10
C LYS A 159 1.00 4.54 -19.45
N CYS A 160 0.14 4.26 -20.44
CA CYS A 160 0.58 3.68 -21.72
C CYS A 160 0.21 4.52 -22.96
N GLY A 161 -0.47 5.65 -22.78
CA GLY A 161 -0.89 6.52 -23.88
C GLY A 161 -2.02 5.97 -24.76
N TYR A 162 -2.59 4.81 -24.44
CA TYR A 162 -3.71 4.24 -25.19
C TYR A 162 -4.96 5.11 -25.09
N ARG A 163 -5.64 5.33 -26.23
CA ARG A 163 -6.79 6.22 -26.35
C ARG A 163 -8.00 5.46 -26.87
N TRP A 164 -9.17 5.68 -26.27
CA TRP A 164 -10.44 5.08 -26.68
C TRP A 164 -11.61 6.03 -26.46
N LYS A 165 -12.78 5.69 -27.04
CA LYS A 165 -13.98 6.53 -26.93
C LYS A 165 -14.81 6.12 -25.71
N ALA A 166 -15.31 7.10 -24.97
CA ALA A 166 -16.26 6.85 -23.89
C ALA A 166 -17.59 6.32 -24.46
N GLY A 167 -18.18 5.30 -23.81
CA GLY A 167 -19.58 4.91 -24.03
C GLY A 167 -19.90 4.11 -25.31
N LYS A 168 -18.95 3.39 -25.92
CA LYS A 168 -19.30 2.37 -26.93
C LYS A 168 -19.57 1.03 -26.24
N LYS A 169 -20.85 0.65 -26.14
CA LYS A 169 -21.24 -0.77 -26.04
C LYS A 169 -20.99 -1.44 -27.39
#